data_AF-A0A0G3H6G6-F1
#
_entry.id   AF-A0A0G3H6G6-F1
#
_cell.length_a   1.000
_cell.length_b   1.000
_cell.length_c   1.000
_cell.angle_alpha   90.00
_cell.angle_beta   90.00
_cell.angle_gamma   90.00
#
_symmetry.space_group_name_H-M   'P 1'
#
loop_
_entity.id
_entity.type
_entity.pdbx_description
1 polymer ?
#
loop_
_entity_poly.entity_id
_entity_poly.type
_entity_poly.pdbx_seq_one_letter_code
_entity_poly.pdbx_strand_id
1 'polypeptide(L)'
;MLAGRVGVSANAIYTYFPSLDAVLHELADQRLGRLRAANLLADPCPRCGLRELENRARDLFTTPGTRALMRYQPVLGKESFRLSETVMELCEGATLPARDCHDLIMGWFYGSAMLVDEGWTSGTDTLRGSGEWALDYPLVIGRSDANPEAQFDAILRGIGIECHPTGS
;
A
#
# COMPACT_ATOMS: atom_id res chain seq x y z
N MET A 1 -17.74 19.05 -9.85
CA MET A 1 -17.25 18.35 -11.06
C MET A 1 -15.81 18.75 -11.36
N LEU A 2 -14.98 17.82 -11.84
CA LEU A 2 -13.57 18.04 -12.20
C LEU A 2 -13.40 19.15 -13.25
N ALA A 3 -14.19 19.09 -14.33
CA ALA A 3 -14.18 20.05 -15.44
C ALA A 3 -14.40 21.52 -14.98
N GLY A 4 -15.37 21.73 -14.09
CA GLY A 4 -15.65 23.06 -13.51
C GLY A 4 -14.57 23.60 -12.58
N ARG A 5 -13.69 22.76 -12.02
CA ARG A 5 -12.58 23.22 -11.16
C ARG A 5 -11.32 23.61 -11.95
N VAL A 6 -11.16 23.09 -13.16
CA VAL A 6 -10.05 23.42 -14.08
C VAL A 6 -10.48 24.35 -15.22
N GLY A 7 -11.71 24.90 -15.17
CA GLY A 7 -12.18 25.89 -16.14
C GLY A 7 -12.37 25.34 -17.56
N VAL A 8 -12.52 24.03 -17.72
CA VAL A 8 -12.70 23.36 -19.01
C VAL A 8 -14.07 22.71 -19.12
N SER A 9 -14.56 22.53 -20.35
CA SER A 9 -15.76 21.73 -20.58
C SER A 9 -15.43 20.23 -20.42
N ALA A 10 -16.42 19.41 -20.06
CA ALA A 10 -16.22 17.96 -19.98
C ALA A 10 -15.73 17.37 -21.33
N ASN A 11 -16.20 17.91 -22.45
CA ASN A 11 -15.75 17.51 -23.79
C ASN A 11 -14.26 17.78 -24.04
N ALA A 12 -13.69 18.84 -23.45
CA ALA A 12 -12.27 19.12 -23.59
C ALA A 12 -11.39 18.09 -22.87
N ILE A 13 -11.87 17.48 -21.79
CA ILE A 13 -11.17 16.38 -21.10
C ILE A 13 -11.09 15.16 -22.01
N TYR A 14 -12.17 14.88 -22.77
CA TYR A 14 -12.23 13.74 -23.67
C TYR A 14 -11.32 13.87 -24.92
N THR A 15 -10.76 15.05 -25.16
CA THR A 15 -9.72 15.24 -26.19
C THR A 15 -8.39 14.59 -25.77
N TYR A 16 -8.11 14.53 -24.46
CA TYR A 16 -6.87 13.98 -23.92
C TYR A 16 -7.05 12.58 -23.31
N PHE A 17 -8.25 12.26 -22.86
CA PHE A 17 -8.57 10.97 -22.25
C PHE A 17 -9.78 10.34 -22.93
N PRO A 18 -9.71 9.07 -23.38
CA PRO A 18 -10.83 8.43 -24.07
C PRO A 18 -12.04 8.18 -23.16
N SER A 19 -11.87 8.17 -21.83
CA SER A 19 -12.93 7.91 -20.86
C SER A 19 -12.60 8.52 -19.49
N LEU A 20 -13.59 8.56 -18.59
CA LEU A 20 -13.35 8.88 -17.19
C LEU A 20 -12.44 7.83 -16.53
N ASP A 21 -12.55 6.56 -16.94
CA ASP A 21 -11.69 5.49 -16.44
C ASP A 21 -10.22 5.75 -16.76
N ALA A 22 -9.92 6.25 -17.96
CA ALA A 22 -8.56 6.63 -18.35
C ALA A 22 -8.03 7.79 -17.50
N VAL A 23 -8.88 8.76 -17.14
CA VAL A 23 -8.51 9.85 -16.24
C VAL A 23 -8.21 9.32 -14.84
N LEU A 24 -9.06 8.43 -14.31
CA LEU A 24 -8.89 7.87 -12.97
C LEU A 24 -7.67 6.96 -12.89
N HIS A 25 -7.39 6.20 -13.95
CA HIS A 25 -6.19 5.36 -14.09
C HIS A 25 -4.91 6.18 -14.06
N GLU A 26 -4.83 7.21 -14.90
CA GLU A 26 -3.68 8.10 -14.97
C GLU A 26 -3.45 8.82 -13.63
N LEU A 27 -4.53 9.30 -13.01
CA LEU A 27 -4.45 9.93 -11.69
C LEU A 27 -3.94 8.97 -10.62
N ALA A 28 -4.36 7.71 -10.66
CA ALA A 28 -3.87 6.68 -9.74
C ALA A 28 -2.39 6.36 -9.97
N ASP A 29 -1.93 6.26 -11.22
CA ASP A 29 -0.51 6.04 -11.54
C ASP A 29 0.36 7.21 -11.07
N GLN A 30 -0.05 8.44 -11.39
CA GLN A 30 0.63 9.65 -10.89
C GLN A 30 0.68 9.71 -9.36
N ARG A 31 -0.32 9.13 -8.68
CA ARG A 31 -0.34 9.02 -7.23
C ARG A 31 0.75 8.10 -6.72
N LEU A 32 0.90 6.92 -7.34
CA LEU A 32 1.98 5.98 -7.03
C LEU A 32 3.36 6.60 -7.30
N GLY A 33 3.49 7.45 -8.33
CA GLY A 33 4.74 8.18 -8.61
C GLY A 33 5.24 9.04 -7.45
N ARG A 34 4.35 9.49 -6.55
CA ARG A 34 4.74 10.26 -5.36
C ARG A 34 5.52 9.46 -4.33
N LEU A 35 5.46 8.13 -4.38
CA LEU A 35 6.28 7.25 -3.55
C LEU A 35 7.76 7.36 -3.88
N ARG A 36 8.10 7.80 -5.11
CA ARG A 36 9.47 7.90 -5.62
C ARG A 36 10.26 6.59 -5.35
N ALA A 37 9.65 5.46 -5.69
CA ALA A 37 10.12 4.13 -5.31
C ALA A 37 11.57 3.89 -5.72
N ALA A 38 11.94 4.22 -6.96
CA ALA A 38 13.30 4.02 -7.46
C ALA A 38 14.40 4.75 -6.65
N ASN A 39 14.07 5.83 -5.92
CA ASN A 39 15.05 6.52 -5.08
C ASN A 39 15.51 5.67 -3.89
N LEU A 40 14.75 4.62 -3.54
CA LEU A 40 15.04 3.72 -2.42
C LEU A 40 16.15 2.72 -2.73
N LEU A 41 16.43 2.49 -4.01
CA LEU A 41 17.52 1.62 -4.47
C LEU A 41 18.91 2.21 -4.22
N ALA A 42 18.99 3.50 -3.89
CA ALA A 42 20.26 4.15 -3.57
C ALA A 42 20.78 3.77 -2.17
N ASP A 43 19.94 3.20 -1.30
CA ASP A 43 20.33 2.76 0.04
C ASP A 43 20.84 1.30 -0.02
N PRO A 44 22.03 0.99 0.52
CA PRO A 44 22.54 -0.38 0.57
C PRO A 44 21.74 -1.32 1.50
N CYS A 45 20.76 -0.80 2.24
CA CYS A 45 19.91 -1.55 3.14
C CYS A 45 18.51 -1.81 2.52
N PRO A 46 18.24 -3.00 1.93
CA PRO A 46 16.94 -3.27 1.29
C PRO A 46 15.77 -3.21 2.28
N ARG A 47 16.01 -3.69 3.52
CA ARG A 47 15.05 -3.58 4.62
C ARG A 47 14.67 -2.12 4.93
N CYS A 48 15.64 -1.22 4.90
CA CYS A 48 15.43 0.21 5.14
C CYS A 48 14.63 0.82 3.99
N GLY A 49 14.98 0.48 2.75
CA GLY A 49 14.24 0.88 1.55
C GLY A 49 12.76 0.47 1.61
N LEU A 50 12.47 -0.79 1.94
CA LEU A 50 11.09 -1.28 2.04
C LEU A 50 10.32 -0.64 3.20
N ARG A 51 10.94 -0.39 4.35
CA ARG A 51 10.31 0.35 5.47
C ARG A 51 10.00 1.79 5.10
N GLU A 52 10.91 2.46 4.40
CA GLU A 52 10.69 3.81 3.92
C GLU A 52 9.59 3.86 2.85
N LEU A 53 9.53 2.88 1.95
CA LEU A 53 8.42 2.75 0.99
C LEU A 53 7.08 2.65 1.72
N GLU A 54 7.03 1.80 2.73
CA GLU A 54 5.84 1.54 3.54
C GLU A 54 5.39 2.80 4.31
N ASN A 55 6.33 3.56 4.88
CA ASN A 55 6.06 4.89 5.45
C ASN A 55 5.44 5.86 4.44
N ARG A 56 6.05 6.00 3.26
CA ARG A 56 5.55 6.87 2.20
C ARG A 56 4.16 6.46 1.71
N ALA A 57 3.94 5.14 1.63
CA ALA A 57 2.67 4.60 1.20
C ALA A 57 1.58 4.83 2.26
N ARG A 58 1.88 4.66 3.55
CA ARG A 58 0.93 5.07 4.62
C ARG A 58 0.54 6.54 4.50
N ASP A 59 1.50 7.43 4.34
CA ASP A 59 1.24 8.87 4.15
C ASP A 59 0.37 9.13 2.91
N LEU A 60 0.71 8.53 1.77
CA LEU A 60 -0.05 8.65 0.53
C LEU A 60 -1.52 8.26 0.70
N PHE A 61 -1.79 7.21 1.47
CA PHE A 61 -3.12 6.69 1.76
C PHE A 61 -3.91 7.51 2.79
N THR A 62 -3.28 8.47 3.47
CA THR A 62 -4.00 9.50 4.26
C THR A 62 -4.58 10.60 3.36
N THR A 63 -4.05 10.77 2.14
CA THR A 63 -4.55 11.82 1.27
C THR A 63 -5.97 11.49 0.78
N PRO A 64 -6.93 12.44 0.84
CA PRO A 64 -8.29 12.21 0.38
C PRO A 64 -8.37 11.65 -1.04
N GLY A 65 -9.23 10.64 -1.23
CA GLY A 65 -9.50 10.02 -2.52
C GLY A 65 -8.45 8.99 -2.99
N THR A 66 -7.28 8.88 -2.36
CA THR A 66 -6.26 7.87 -2.74
C THR A 66 -6.85 6.45 -2.68
N ARG A 67 -7.50 6.10 -1.57
CA ARG A 67 -8.05 4.75 -1.36
C ARG A 67 -9.13 4.39 -2.37
N ALA A 68 -10.02 5.35 -2.65
CA ALA A 68 -11.07 5.18 -3.67
C ALA A 68 -10.47 4.98 -5.07
N LEU A 69 -9.41 5.71 -5.41
CA LEU A 69 -8.70 5.54 -6.69
C LEU A 69 -8.06 4.15 -6.79
N MET A 70 -7.38 3.68 -5.73
CA MET A 70 -6.72 2.37 -5.73
C MET A 70 -7.70 1.19 -5.75
N ARG A 71 -8.91 1.36 -5.19
CA ARG A 71 -9.98 0.36 -5.25
C ARG A 71 -10.69 0.30 -6.60
N TYR A 72 -10.65 1.38 -7.38
CA TYR A 72 -11.48 1.51 -8.58
C TYR A 72 -11.10 0.50 -9.66
N GLN A 73 -9.81 0.37 -9.93
CA GLN A 73 -9.28 -0.54 -10.94
C GLN A 73 -7.79 -0.83 -10.69
N PRO A 74 -7.26 -1.93 -11.23
CA PRO A 74 -5.82 -2.16 -11.26
C PRO A 74 -5.08 -1.00 -11.94
N VAL A 75 -4.07 -0.44 -11.27
CA VAL A 75 -3.22 0.60 -11.84
C VAL A 75 -2.11 -0.05 -12.65
N LEU A 76 -2.12 0.20 -13.96
CA LEU A 76 -1.25 -0.39 -14.98
C LEU A 76 -0.58 0.74 -15.76
N GLY A 77 0.17 1.58 -15.04
CA GLY A 77 0.92 2.70 -15.60
C GLY A 77 2.41 2.62 -15.28
N LYS A 78 3.16 3.62 -15.75
CA LYS A 78 4.62 3.63 -15.66
C LYS A 78 5.10 3.64 -14.23
N GLU A 79 4.43 4.40 -13.36
CA GLU A 79 4.83 4.51 -11.96
C GLU A 79 4.45 3.27 -11.15
N SER A 80 3.34 2.60 -11.50
CA SER A 80 2.99 1.30 -10.94
C SER A 80 4.02 0.22 -11.27
N PHE A 81 4.50 0.16 -12.53
CA PHE A 81 5.55 -0.79 -12.91
C PHE A 81 6.88 -0.44 -12.28
N ARG A 82 7.25 0.84 -12.19
CA ARG A 82 8.45 1.26 -11.47
C ARG A 82 8.40 0.86 -10.00
N LEU A 83 7.25 1.00 -9.35
CA LEU A 83 7.04 0.52 -7.99
C LEU A 83 7.28 -0.99 -7.90
N SER A 84 6.67 -1.78 -8.79
CA SER A 84 6.85 -3.23 -8.82
C SER A 84 8.29 -3.65 -9.04
N GLU A 85 8.98 -3.08 -10.02
CA GLU A 85 10.41 -3.33 -10.29
C GLU A 85 11.26 -3.00 -9.06
N THR A 86 11.06 -1.82 -8.47
CA THR A 86 11.80 -1.40 -7.26
C THR A 86 11.62 -2.40 -6.12
N VAL A 87 10.40 -2.85 -5.86
CA VAL A 87 10.14 -3.82 -4.79
C VAL A 87 10.80 -5.16 -5.10
N MET A 88 10.76 -5.62 -6.35
CA MET A 88 11.44 -6.85 -6.76
C MET A 88 12.96 -6.74 -6.62
N GLU A 89 13.57 -5.62 -7.01
CA GLU A 89 15.00 -5.35 -6.82
C GLU A 89 15.39 -5.33 -5.33
N LEU A 90 14.59 -4.68 -4.48
CA LEU A 90 14.78 -4.70 -3.02
C LEU A 90 14.61 -6.12 -2.41
N CYS A 91 14.06 -7.06 -3.17
CA CYS A 91 13.88 -8.45 -2.78
C CYS A 91 14.96 -9.41 -3.33
N GLU A 92 16.00 -8.95 -4.04
CA GLU A 92 17.00 -9.84 -4.65
C GLU A 92 17.73 -10.76 -3.65
N GLY A 93 17.89 -10.31 -2.40
CA GLY A 93 18.50 -11.09 -1.31
C GLY A 93 17.53 -11.92 -0.46
N ALA A 94 16.24 -11.96 -0.82
CA ALA A 94 15.21 -12.65 -0.06
C ALA A 94 15.34 -14.19 -0.12
N THR A 95 14.69 -14.88 0.81
CA THR A 95 14.56 -16.35 0.76
C THR A 95 13.53 -16.84 -0.27
N LEU A 96 12.72 -15.92 -0.80
CA LEU A 96 11.71 -16.18 -1.84
C LEU A 96 12.13 -15.54 -3.16
N PRO A 97 11.64 -16.05 -4.31
CA PRO A 97 11.76 -15.34 -5.57
C PRO A 97 11.24 -13.90 -5.47
N ALA A 98 11.91 -12.96 -6.14
CA ALA A 98 11.58 -11.53 -6.07
C ALA A 98 10.10 -11.23 -6.38
N ARG A 99 9.50 -11.97 -7.32
CA ARG A 99 8.07 -11.85 -7.65
C ARG A 99 7.16 -12.23 -6.49
N ASP A 100 7.47 -13.32 -5.79
CA ASP A 100 6.67 -13.80 -4.67
C ASP A 100 6.82 -12.87 -3.45
N CYS A 101 8.03 -12.35 -3.24
CA CYS A 101 8.31 -11.31 -2.25
C CYS A 101 7.48 -10.05 -2.52
N HIS A 102 7.48 -9.58 -3.78
CA HIS A 102 6.64 -8.47 -4.22
C HIS A 102 5.16 -8.73 -3.95
N ASP A 103 4.62 -9.88 -4.38
CA ASP A 103 3.20 -10.17 -4.25
C ASP A 103 2.77 -10.27 -2.78
N LEU A 104 3.64 -10.79 -1.90
CA LEU A 104 3.40 -10.86 -0.47
C LEU A 104 3.41 -9.47 0.19
N ILE A 105 4.39 -8.62 -0.16
CA ILE A 105 4.48 -7.23 0.35
C ILE A 105 3.27 -6.42 -0.12
N MET A 106 2.97 -6.44 -1.42
CA MET A 106 1.86 -5.68 -1.99
C MET A 106 0.52 -6.19 -1.47
N GLY A 107 0.35 -7.52 -1.35
CA GLY A 107 -0.85 -8.13 -0.80
C GLY A 107 -1.13 -7.72 0.64
N TRP A 108 -0.11 -7.76 1.51
CA TRP A 108 -0.24 -7.28 2.89
C TRP A 108 -0.51 -5.78 2.95
N PHE A 109 0.18 -4.98 2.13
CA PHE A 109 0.03 -3.53 2.15
C PHE A 109 -1.38 -3.11 1.70
N TYR A 110 -1.88 -3.62 0.58
CA TYR A 110 -3.24 -3.33 0.14
C TYR A 110 -4.27 -3.86 1.15
N GLY A 111 -4.10 -5.08 1.65
CA GLY A 111 -4.98 -5.66 2.65
C GLY A 111 -5.07 -4.79 3.91
N SER A 112 -3.93 -4.44 4.50
CA SER A 112 -3.88 -3.60 5.70
C SER A 112 -4.46 -2.20 5.47
N ALA A 113 -4.17 -1.56 4.33
CA ALA A 113 -4.69 -0.23 4.02
C ALA A 113 -6.22 -0.21 3.82
N MET A 114 -6.80 -1.25 3.21
CA MET A 114 -8.23 -1.35 2.94
C MET A 114 -9.04 -1.73 4.19
N LEU A 115 -8.50 -2.63 5.02
CA LEU A 115 -9.15 -3.06 6.27
C LEU A 115 -9.34 -1.90 7.27
N VAL A 116 -8.47 -0.89 7.24
CA VAL A 116 -8.63 0.34 8.03
C VAL A 116 -9.90 1.11 7.62
N ASP A 117 -10.20 1.20 6.33
CA ASP A 117 -11.39 1.94 5.82
C ASP A 117 -12.69 1.21 6.09
N GLU A 118 -12.68 -0.12 6.02
CA GLU A 118 -13.88 -0.94 6.19
C GLU A 118 -14.30 -1.06 7.66
N GLY A 119 -13.55 -0.44 8.57
CA GLY A 119 -13.79 -0.58 9.99
C GLY A 119 -13.80 -2.05 10.39
N TRP A 120 -12.91 -2.87 9.79
CA TRP A 120 -12.86 -4.31 10.08
C TRP A 120 -12.68 -4.57 11.58
N THR A 121 -11.95 -3.69 12.27
CA THR A 121 -11.88 -3.73 13.73
C THR A 121 -13.14 -3.16 14.39
N SER A 122 -13.85 -2.19 13.81
CA SER A 122 -15.01 -1.53 14.43
C SER A 122 -16.12 -2.48 14.88
N GLY A 123 -16.44 -3.53 14.11
CA GLY A 123 -17.46 -4.52 14.52
C GLY A 123 -17.00 -5.38 15.70
N THR A 124 -15.74 -5.77 15.70
CA THR A 124 -15.13 -6.57 16.78
C THR A 124 -14.74 -5.71 18.00
N ASP A 125 -14.48 -4.42 17.80
CA ASP A 125 -14.21 -3.42 18.84
C ASP A 125 -15.50 -3.03 19.57
N THR A 126 -16.61 -2.96 18.85
CA THR A 126 -17.95 -2.77 19.44
C THR A 126 -18.31 -3.95 20.34
N LEU A 127 -18.08 -5.20 19.88
CA LEU A 127 -18.29 -6.41 20.68
C LEU A 127 -17.35 -6.47 21.90
N ARG A 128 -16.10 -6.05 21.74
CA ARG A 128 -15.14 -5.90 22.85
C ARG A 128 -15.63 -4.91 23.91
N GLY A 129 -16.26 -3.80 23.48
CA GLY A 129 -16.83 -2.80 24.39
C GLY A 129 -18.09 -3.26 25.11
N SER A 130 -18.89 -4.16 24.52
CA SER A 130 -20.13 -4.66 25.13
C SER A 130 -19.90 -5.82 26.10
N GLY A 131 -18.80 -6.58 25.96
CA GLY A 131 -18.55 -7.81 26.73
C GLY A 131 -19.45 -8.97 26.33
N GLU A 132 -20.27 -8.79 25.28
CA GLU A 132 -21.11 -9.83 24.70
C GLU A 132 -20.21 -10.89 24.06
N TRP A 133 -20.47 -12.17 24.37
CA TRP A 133 -19.69 -13.33 23.91
C TRP A 133 -18.25 -13.43 24.42
N ALA A 134 -17.90 -12.72 25.51
CA ALA A 134 -16.56 -12.82 26.12
C ALA A 134 -16.18 -14.24 26.57
N LEU A 135 -17.16 -15.06 26.95
CA LEU A 135 -16.94 -16.46 27.30
C LEU A 135 -16.74 -17.36 26.07
N ASP A 136 -17.40 -17.04 24.95
CA ASP A 136 -17.37 -17.85 23.74
C ASP A 136 -16.17 -17.51 22.83
N TYR A 137 -15.73 -16.24 22.83
CA TYR A 137 -14.63 -15.73 21.99
C TYR A 137 -13.57 -14.93 22.76
N PRO A 138 -12.97 -15.48 23.83
CA PRO A 138 -12.05 -14.75 24.70
C PRO A 138 -10.82 -14.20 23.97
N LEU A 139 -10.34 -14.88 22.92
CA LEU A 139 -9.20 -14.43 22.12
C LEU A 139 -9.53 -13.22 21.24
N VAL A 140 -10.74 -13.15 20.69
CA VAL A 140 -11.17 -12.02 19.84
C VAL A 140 -11.40 -10.78 20.70
N ILE A 141 -12.00 -10.95 21.86
CA ILE A 141 -12.26 -9.88 22.82
C ILE A 141 -10.94 -9.40 23.46
N GLY A 142 -10.03 -10.31 23.78
CA GLY A 142 -8.74 -10.01 24.40
C GLY A 142 -7.61 -9.62 23.45
N ARG A 143 -7.86 -9.49 22.15
CA ARG A 143 -6.80 -9.15 21.18
C ARG A 143 -6.31 -7.72 21.37
N SER A 144 -5.01 -7.50 21.14
CA SER A 144 -4.42 -6.17 21.07
C SER A 144 -4.83 -5.41 19.81
N ASP A 145 -4.66 -4.09 19.83
CA ASP A 145 -4.81 -3.27 18.62
C ASP A 145 -3.78 -3.68 17.55
N ALA A 146 -4.14 -3.45 16.28
CA ALA A 146 -3.25 -3.76 15.17
C ALA A 146 -1.97 -2.92 15.25
N ASN A 147 -0.82 -3.56 14.98
CA ASN A 147 0.48 -2.90 14.86
C ASN A 147 1.05 -3.13 13.45
N PRO A 148 0.73 -2.26 12.47
CA PRO A 148 1.15 -2.42 11.08
C PRO A 148 2.67 -2.47 10.92
N GLU A 149 3.41 -1.67 11.70
CA GLU A 149 4.87 -1.66 11.68
C GLU A 149 5.45 -3.03 12.10
N ALA A 150 4.96 -3.59 13.21
CA ALA A 150 5.41 -4.89 13.69
C ALA A 150 5.03 -6.03 12.72
N GLN A 151 3.86 -5.95 12.10
CA GLN A 151 3.41 -6.90 11.08
C GLN A 151 4.30 -6.84 9.83
N PHE A 152 4.59 -5.64 9.32
CA PHE A 152 5.48 -5.46 8.18
C PHE A 152 6.89 -5.95 8.49
N ASP A 153 7.42 -5.62 9.67
CA ASP A 153 8.72 -6.10 10.11
C ASP A 153 8.80 -7.62 10.22
N ALA A 154 7.70 -8.28 10.64
CA ALA A 154 7.60 -9.72 10.69
C ALA A 154 7.57 -10.35 9.29
N ILE A 155 6.88 -9.71 8.34
CA ILE A 155 6.87 -10.11 6.93
C ILE A 155 8.27 -10.04 6.34
N LEU A 156 8.95 -8.89 6.48
CA LEU A 156 10.31 -8.71 5.97
C LEU A 156 11.27 -9.73 6.58
N ARG A 157 11.18 -10.00 7.89
CA ARG A 157 11.96 -11.08 8.52
C ARG A 157 11.60 -12.46 7.95
N GLY A 158 10.31 -12.75 7.79
CA GLY A 158 9.83 -14.05 7.32
C GLY A 158 10.25 -14.40 5.89
N ILE A 159 10.45 -13.39 5.04
CA ILE A 159 10.96 -13.56 3.67
C ILE A 159 12.47 -13.31 3.56
N GLY A 160 13.18 -13.23 4.69
CA GLY A 160 14.65 -13.14 4.74
C GLY A 160 15.23 -11.79 4.35
N ILE A 161 14.47 -10.70 4.40
CA ILE A 161 14.97 -9.35 4.13
C ILE A 161 15.69 -8.80 5.35
N GLU A 162 17.01 -8.70 5.22
CA GLU A 162 17.92 -8.17 6.21
C GLU A 162 18.69 -6.95 5.69
N CYS A 163 19.30 -6.20 6.59
CA CYS A 163 20.30 -5.20 6.23
C CYS A 163 21.63 -5.95 6.13
N HIS A 164 22.23 -6.04 4.95
CA HIS A 164 23.61 -6.52 4.89
C HIS A 164 24.52 -5.38 5.37
N PRO A 165 25.42 -5.61 6.33
CA PRO A 165 26.46 -4.65 6.61
C PRO A 165 27.28 -4.48 5.33
N THR A 166 27.36 -3.26 4.82
CA THR A 166 28.27 -2.92 3.72
C THR A 166 29.66 -3.41 4.10
N GLY A 167 30.22 -4.30 3.28
CA GLY A 167 31.49 -4.98 3.55
C GLY A 167 32.58 -4.02 4.04
N SER A 168 33.17 -4.39 5.17
CA SER A 168 34.48 -3.95 5.64
C SER A 168 35.59 -4.30 4.66
#